data_AF-A0A9X9F0T3-F1
#
_entry.id   AF-A0A9X9F0T3-F1
#
_cell.length_a   1.000
_cell.length_b   1.000
_cell.length_c   1.000
_cell.angle_alpha   90.00
_cell.angle_beta   90.00
_cell.angle_gamma   90.00
#
_symmetry.space_group_name_H-M   'P 1'
#
loop_
_entity.id
_entity.type
_entity.pdbx_description
1 polymer ?
#
loop_
_entity_poly.entity_id
_entity_poly.type
_entity_poly.pdbx_seq_one_letter_code
_entity_poly.pdbx_strand_id
1 'polypeptide(L)'
;LPDEVLQHQELLNYILPVIRSDFHAIENYINDDTTLLKAPLYIISGTTDSNYTVKGAKKWVEWGNEVHFLTVNGGHMFLLHQADIVGELIMKIIDRVKSV
;
A
#
# COMPACT_ATOMS: atom_id res chain seq x y z
N LEU A 1 -7.03 14.79 -6.34
CA LEU A 1 -7.98 15.36 -5.37
C LEU A 1 -9.31 15.55 -6.09
N PRO A 2 -10.46 15.37 -5.42
CA PRO A 2 -11.77 15.64 -6.02
C PRO A 2 -11.89 17.10 -6.48
N ASP A 3 -12.67 17.35 -7.53
CA ASP A 3 -12.80 18.69 -8.13
C ASP A 3 -13.41 19.70 -7.14
N GLU A 4 -14.31 19.25 -6.26
CA GLU A 4 -14.92 20.07 -5.22
C GLU A 4 -13.85 20.62 -4.27
N VAL A 5 -12.87 19.79 -3.91
CA VAL A 5 -11.76 20.21 -3.06
C VAL A 5 -10.89 21.23 -3.78
N LEU A 6 -10.65 21.03 -5.08
CA LEU A 6 -9.83 21.93 -5.90
C LEU A 6 -10.48 23.32 -6.07
N GLN A 7 -11.81 23.40 -6.01
CA GLN A 7 -12.57 24.65 -6.14
C GLN A 7 -12.62 25.47 -4.84
N HIS A 8 -12.22 24.91 -3.70
CA HIS A 8 -12.26 25.58 -2.39
C HIS A 8 -10.86 25.91 -1.87
N GLN A 9 -10.38 27.13 -2.16
CA GLN A 9 -9.03 27.58 -1.81
C GLN A 9 -8.73 27.50 -0.30
N GLU A 10 -9.70 27.82 0.56
CA GLU A 10 -9.54 27.73 2.01
C GLU A 10 -9.30 26.28 2.48
N LEU A 11 -10.06 25.33 1.90
CA LEU A 11 -9.89 23.91 2.19
C LEU A 11 -8.53 23.41 1.69
N LEU A 12 -8.11 23.81 0.49
CA LEU A 12 -6.78 23.49 -0.03
C LEU A 12 -5.66 24.00 0.88
N ASN A 13 -5.75 25.24 1.33
CA ASN A 13 -4.77 25.84 2.22
C ASN A 13 -4.67 25.08 3.55
N TYR A 14 -5.76 24.45 3.99
CA TYR A 14 -5.78 23.61 5.19
C TYR A 14 -5.20 22.21 4.97
N ILE A 15 -5.55 21.52 3.87
CA ILE A 15 -5.15 20.12 3.65
C ILE A 15 -3.78 19.96 2.99
N LEU A 16 -3.37 20.89 2.13
CA LEU A 16 -2.13 20.75 1.36
C LEU A 16 -0.87 20.70 2.23
N PRO A 17 -0.75 21.45 3.35
CA PRO A 17 0.40 21.31 4.24
C PRO A 17 0.54 19.88 4.78
N VAL A 18 -0.57 19.24 5.16
CA VAL A 18 -0.57 17.87 5.70
C VAL A 18 -0.14 16.88 4.60
N ILE A 19 -0.81 16.94 3.45
CA ILE A 19 -0.49 16.05 2.32
C ILE A 19 0.97 16.22 1.89
N ARG A 20 1.47 17.45 1.75
CA ARG A 20 2.86 17.71 1.38
C ARG A 20 3.85 17.17 2.41
N SER A 21 3.53 17.28 3.71
CA SER A 21 4.35 16.73 4.77
C SER A 21 4.46 15.21 4.67
N ASP A 22 3.35 14.52 4.40
CA ASP A 22 3.33 13.06 4.26
C ASP A 22 4.14 12.61 3.04
N PHE A 23 3.96 13.25 1.89
CA PHE A 23 4.76 12.96 0.69
C PHE A 23 6.24 13.25 0.91
N HIS A 24 6.59 14.36 1.56
CA HIS A 24 7.97 14.68 1.89
C HIS A 24 8.61 13.60 2.78
N ALA A 25 7.89 13.05 3.75
CA ALA A 25 8.39 11.97 4.59
C ALA A 25 8.66 10.68 3.78
N ILE A 26 7.75 10.32 2.86
CA ILE A 26 7.89 9.13 2.03
C ILE A 26 9.03 9.29 1.00
N GLU A 27 9.12 10.44 0.34
CA GLU A 27 10.10 10.68 -0.72
C GLU A 27 11.54 10.79 -0.20
N ASN A 28 11.71 11.30 1.02
CA ASN A 28 13.03 11.45 1.64
C ASN A 28 13.40 10.29 2.57
N TYR A 29 12.57 9.25 2.64
CA TYR A 29 12.89 8.05 3.42
C TYR A 29 14.07 7.31 2.79
N ILE A 30 15.14 7.15 3.56
CA ILE A 30 16.32 6.35 3.20
C ILE A 30 16.44 5.24 4.23
N ASN A 31 16.48 3.99 3.75
CA ASN A 31 16.73 2.83 4.57
C ASN A 31 18.13 2.26 4.27
N ASP A 32 18.99 2.18 5.28
CA ASP A 32 20.28 1.53 5.23
C ASP A 32 20.27 0.14 5.92
N ASP A 33 19.19 -0.21 6.61
CA ASP A 33 18.99 -1.56 7.15
C ASP A 33 18.65 -2.54 6.03
N THR A 34 19.35 -3.66 6.02
CA THR A 34 19.20 -4.76 5.06
C THR A 34 18.77 -6.06 5.75
N THR A 35 18.38 -5.96 7.02
CA THR A 35 17.88 -7.08 7.80
C THR A 35 16.58 -7.60 7.19
N LEU A 36 16.58 -8.89 6.84
CA LEU A 36 15.39 -9.53 6.29
C LEU A 36 14.33 -9.70 7.37
N LEU A 37 13.08 -9.42 7.00
CA LEU A 37 11.93 -9.71 7.81
C LEU A 37 11.76 -11.23 7.95
N LYS A 38 11.62 -11.69 9.19
CA LYS A 38 11.43 -13.12 9.52
C LYS A 38 9.99 -13.58 9.32
N ALA A 39 9.03 -12.65 9.35
CA ALA A 39 7.63 -12.94 9.10
C ALA A 39 7.36 -13.05 7.59
N PRO A 40 6.42 -13.92 7.16
CA PRO A 40 5.97 -13.94 5.78
C PRO A 40 5.36 -12.59 5.37
N LEU A 41 5.76 -12.07 4.21
CA LEU A 41 5.28 -10.81 3.64
C LEU A 41 4.15 -11.08 2.66
N TYR A 42 3.03 -10.40 2.82
CA TYR A 42 1.91 -10.45 1.89
C TYR A 42 1.67 -9.06 1.32
N ILE A 43 1.94 -8.91 0.03
CA ILE A 43 1.78 -7.65 -0.69
C ILE A 43 0.49 -7.72 -1.51
N ILE A 44 -0.49 -6.89 -1.15
CA ILE A 44 -1.80 -6.82 -1.80
C ILE A 44 -1.87 -5.56 -2.65
N SER A 45 -2.16 -5.70 -3.94
CA SER A 45 -2.24 -4.56 -4.87
C SER A 45 -3.50 -4.58 -5.73
N GLY A 46 -3.92 -3.39 -6.18
CA GLY A 46 -4.97 -3.24 -7.17
C GLY A 46 -4.55 -3.78 -8.55
N THR A 47 -5.44 -4.45 -9.27
CA THR A 47 -5.19 -4.95 -10.64
C THR A 47 -4.92 -3.84 -11.65
N THR A 48 -5.44 -2.64 -11.42
CA THR A 48 -5.31 -1.47 -12.30
C THR A 48 -4.62 -0.29 -11.63
N ASP A 49 -3.88 -0.53 -10.53
CA ASP A 49 -3.12 0.52 -9.86
C ASP A 49 -1.95 0.99 -10.73
N SER A 50 -2.06 2.20 -11.28
CA SER A 50 -1.01 2.85 -12.08
C SER A 50 0.14 3.41 -11.26
N ASN A 51 -0.07 3.67 -9.97
CA ASN A 51 0.96 4.18 -9.06
C ASN A 51 1.89 3.05 -8.59
N TYR A 52 1.39 1.81 -8.65
CA TYR A 52 2.13 0.62 -8.28
C TYR A 52 2.64 -0.11 -9.53
N THR A 53 3.95 -0.05 -9.78
CA THR A 53 4.54 -0.78 -10.91
C THR A 53 4.88 -2.21 -10.52
N VAL A 54 4.64 -3.18 -11.42
CA VAL A 54 5.05 -4.59 -11.23
C VAL A 54 6.56 -4.73 -10.97
N LYS A 55 7.37 -3.81 -11.49
CA LYS A 55 8.82 -3.78 -11.24
C LYS A 55 9.15 -3.30 -9.82
N GLY A 56 8.43 -2.31 -9.30
CA GLY A 56 8.54 -1.87 -7.90
C GLY A 56 8.01 -2.93 -6.93
N ALA A 57 6.90 -3.58 -7.29
CA ALA A 57 6.30 -4.69 -6.56
C ALA A 57 7.31 -5.81 -6.26
N LYS A 58 8.03 -6.25 -7.29
CA LYS A 58 8.95 -7.39 -7.16
C LYS A 58 10.16 -7.09 -6.28
N LYS A 59 10.49 -5.83 -5.99
CA LYS A 59 11.57 -5.50 -5.04
C LYS A 59 11.24 -5.91 -3.61
N TRP A 60 9.97 -6.14 -3.27
CA TRP A 60 9.60 -6.65 -1.94
C TRP A 60 10.25 -8.00 -1.60
N VAL A 61 10.68 -8.78 -2.60
CA VAL A 61 11.44 -10.02 -2.36
C VAL A 61 12.81 -9.79 -1.74
N GLU A 62 13.36 -8.57 -1.83
CA GLU A 62 14.63 -8.20 -1.21
C GLU A 62 14.52 -8.04 0.31
N TRP A 63 13.29 -8.00 0.86
CA TRP A 63 13.02 -7.65 2.25
C TRP A 63 12.57 -8.82 3.13
N GLY A 64 12.37 -10.02 2.58
CA GLY A 64 11.96 -11.18 3.38
C GLY A 64 12.17 -12.51 2.65
N ASN A 65 12.24 -13.59 3.43
CA ASN A 65 12.49 -14.94 2.91
C ASN A 65 11.25 -15.58 2.28
N GLU A 66 10.06 -15.14 2.67
CA GLU A 66 8.79 -15.62 2.16
C GLU A 66 7.92 -14.42 1.79
N VAL A 67 7.69 -14.23 0.48
CA VAL A 67 6.93 -13.08 -0.05
C VAL A 67 5.85 -13.57 -1.00
N HIS A 68 4.61 -13.19 -0.70
CA HIS A 68 3.42 -13.51 -1.47
C HIS A 68 2.84 -12.24 -2.09
N PHE A 69 2.47 -12.33 -3.36
CA PHE A 69 1.83 -11.25 -4.09
C PHE A 69 0.38 -11.62 -4.38
N LEU A 70 -0.55 -10.78 -3.94
CA LEU A 70 -1.98 -10.94 -4.13
C LEU A 70 -2.53 -9.73 -4.87
N THR A 71 -3.50 -9.95 -5.74
CA THR A 71 -4.18 -8.87 -6.45
C THR A 71 -5.66 -8.84 -6.13
N VAL A 72 -6.19 -7.63 -6.03
CA VAL A 72 -7.62 -7.37 -5.80
C VAL A 72 -8.09 -6.42 -6.90
N ASN A 73 -9.32 -6.60 -7.39
CA ASN A 73 -9.82 -5.78 -8.48
C ASN A 73 -9.92 -4.30 -8.07
N GLY A 74 -9.24 -3.41 -8.80
CA GLY A 74 -9.32 -1.97 -8.57
C GLY A 74 -8.00 -1.25 -8.82
N GLY A 75 -8.06 0.08 -8.78
CA GLY A 75 -6.89 0.94 -8.87
C GLY A 75 -6.19 1.15 -7.53
N HIS A 76 -5.47 2.25 -7.38
CA HIS A 76 -4.72 2.58 -6.16
C HIS A 76 -5.57 2.56 -4.88
N MET A 77 -6.81 3.05 -4.97
CA MET A 77 -7.76 3.10 -3.84
C MET A 77 -8.70 1.88 -3.81
N PHE A 78 -8.26 0.69 -4.25
CA PHE A 78 -9.09 -0.53 -4.29
C PHE A 78 -9.72 -0.86 -2.93
N LEU A 79 -9.05 -0.54 -1.83
CA LEU A 79 -9.53 -0.75 -0.46
C LEU A 79 -10.87 -0.09 -0.17
N LEU A 80 -11.17 1.06 -0.79
CA LEU A 80 -12.44 1.76 -0.57
C LEU A 80 -13.66 0.97 -1.08
N HIS A 81 -13.46 0.04 -2.02
CA HIS A 81 -14.54 -0.73 -2.66
C HIS A 81 -14.41 -2.24 -2.46
N GLN A 82 -13.28 -2.72 -1.93
CA GLN A 82 -12.96 -4.14 -1.80
C GLN A 82 -12.53 -4.51 -0.37
N ALA A 83 -12.93 -3.70 0.61
CA ALA A 83 -12.58 -3.91 2.01
C ALA A 83 -12.93 -5.33 2.51
N ASP A 84 -14.12 -5.83 2.14
CA ASP A 84 -14.57 -7.17 2.54
C ASP A 84 -13.66 -8.28 1.97
N ILE A 85 -13.32 -8.19 0.67
CA ILE A 85 -12.42 -9.15 0.01
C ILE A 85 -11.03 -9.11 0.67
N VAL A 86 -10.52 -7.92 0.95
CA VAL A 86 -9.22 -7.77 1.62
C VAL A 86 -9.27 -8.33 3.04
N GLY A 87 -10.36 -8.09 3.77
CA GLY A 87 -10.59 -8.67 5.10
C GLY A 87 -10.58 -10.20 5.06
N GLU A 88 -11.27 -10.82 4.11
CA GLU A 88 -11.26 -12.27 3.91
C GLU A 88 -9.86 -12.80 3.60
N LEU A 89 -9.08 -12.09 2.76
CA LEU A 89 -7.70 -12.46 2.46
C LEU A 89 -6.83 -12.43 3.71
N ILE A 90 -6.95 -11.37 4.53
CA ILE A 90 -6.21 -11.25 5.79
C ILE A 90 -6.57 -12.40 6.73
N MET A 91 -7.84 -12.74 6.86
CA MET A 91 -8.28 -13.88 7.69
C MET A 91 -7.67 -15.20 7.22
N LYS A 92 -7.68 -15.47 5.90
CA LYS A 92 -7.03 -16.66 5.33
C LYS A 92 -5.52 -16.69 5.58
N ILE A 93 -4.85 -15.54 5.52
CA ILE A 93 -3.41 -15.41 5.82
C ILE A 93 -3.16 -15.77 7.29
N ILE A 94 -3.96 -15.23 8.20
CA ILE A 94 -3.83 -15.47 9.65
C ILE A 94 -4.04 -16.95 9.95
N ASP A 95 -5.07 -17.58 9.37
CA ASP A 95 -5.36 -18.99 9.61
C ASP A 95 -4.23 -19.89 9.10
N ARG A 96 -3.65 -19.58 7.93
CA ARG A 96 -2.50 -20.28 7.39
C ARG A 96 -1.28 -20.16 8.30
N VAL A 97 -0.96 -18.96 8.78
CA VAL A 97 0.22 -18.73 9.63
C VAL A 97 0.07 -19.40 11.00
N LYS A 98 -1.15 -19.48 11.56
CA LYS A 98 -1.41 -20.21 12.82
C LYS A 98 -1.30 -21.72 12.70
N SER A 99 -1.47 -22.25 11.49
CA SER A 99 -1.44 -23.70 11.23
C SER A 99 -0.02 -24.27 11.02
N VAL A 100 1.00 -23.41 11.02
CA VAL A 100 2.44 -23.74 10.91
C VAL A 100 3.09 -23.62 12.29
#